data_AF-A0A5K1C2A1-F1
#
_entry.id   AF-A0A5K1C2A1-F1
#
_cell.length_a   1.000
_cell.length_b   1.000
_cell.length_c   1.000
_cell.angle_alpha   90.00
_cell.angle_beta   90.00
_cell.angle_gamma   90.00
#
_symmetry.space_group_name_H-M   'P 1'
#
loop_
_entity.id
_entity.type
_entity.pdbx_description
1 polymer ?
#
loop_
_entity_poly.entity_id
_entity_poly.type
_entity_poly.pdbx_seq_one_letter_code
_entity_poly.pdbx_strand_id
1 'polypeptide(L)'
;MAASSSSTDNADQTEIGAYRTENVPVQDTTICLTKENYLPWSAAMTMGIAARGRIAYINGRKPEPAETRGVWDTWFLEDNQVNTWIFNSISADIQPLSLRKKTARDMWVILENMYGQKKKAIWTYQQMKDVYELR
;
A
#
# COMPACT_ATOMS: atom_id res chain seq x y z
N MET A 1 -47.56 -16.63 52.02
CA MET A 1 -46.11 -16.57 52.29
C MET A 1 -45.65 -15.15 51.98
N ALA A 2 -45.23 -14.40 53.00
CA ALA A 2 -44.58 -13.10 52.83
C ALA A 2 -43.69 -12.83 54.05
N ALA A 3 -42.39 -12.61 53.81
CA ALA A 3 -41.50 -11.73 54.58
C ALA A 3 -40.10 -11.74 53.91
N SER A 4 -39.57 -10.53 53.76
CA SER A 4 -38.26 -10.10 53.24
C SER A 4 -37.06 -10.77 53.93
N SER A 5 -35.84 -10.83 53.39
CA SER A 5 -34.90 -9.70 53.18
C SER A 5 -33.68 -10.19 52.37
N SER A 6 -33.25 -9.46 51.34
CA SER A 6 -32.09 -8.54 51.30
C SER A 6 -30.70 -9.20 51.39
N SER A 7 -29.88 -9.07 50.35
CA SER A 7 -28.67 -8.26 50.43
C SER A 7 -28.09 -7.99 49.04
N THR A 8 -27.60 -6.77 48.90
CA THR A 8 -26.92 -6.12 47.78
C THR A 8 -25.63 -6.83 47.35
N ASP A 9 -25.26 -6.64 46.07
CA ASP A 9 -24.00 -5.96 45.76
C ASP A 9 -24.05 -5.37 44.34
N ASN A 10 -23.87 -4.05 44.30
CA ASN A 10 -23.60 -3.27 43.11
C ASN A 10 -22.15 -3.47 42.67
N ALA A 11 -21.92 -3.62 41.38
CA ALA A 11 -20.72 -3.09 40.75
C ALA A 11 -21.07 -2.69 39.32
N ASP A 12 -21.20 -1.38 39.12
CA ASP A 12 -21.05 -0.77 37.81
C ASP A 12 -19.75 -1.26 37.18
N GLN A 13 -19.85 -1.88 35.99
CA GLN A 13 -18.71 -1.91 35.09
C GLN A 13 -19.18 -1.57 33.69
N THR A 14 -19.02 -0.28 33.40
CA THR A 14 -19.11 0.36 32.11
C THR A 14 -18.14 -0.35 31.14
N GLU A 15 -18.63 -1.30 30.34
CA GLU A 15 -17.87 -1.79 29.19
C GLU A 15 -18.02 -0.80 28.03
N ILE A 16 -17.12 0.18 28.05
CA ILE A 16 -16.86 1.08 26.93
C ILE A 16 -16.26 0.24 25.79
N GLY A 17 -17.10 -0.04 24.80
CA GLY A 17 -16.76 -0.07 23.38
C GLY A 17 -15.48 -0.81 22.99
N ALA A 18 -15.55 -2.14 22.92
CA ALA A 18 -14.82 -2.83 21.86
C ALA A 18 -15.53 -2.51 20.54
N TYR A 19 -15.16 -1.40 19.90
CA TYR A 19 -15.44 -1.23 18.48
C TYR A 19 -14.77 -2.43 17.81
N ARG A 20 -15.59 -3.41 17.43
CA ARG A 20 -15.27 -4.28 16.30
C ARG A 20 -14.77 -3.30 15.25
N THR A 21 -13.51 -3.40 14.86
CA THR A 21 -13.07 -2.90 13.55
C THR A 21 -13.95 -3.64 12.57
N GLU A 22 -15.08 -3.02 12.27
CA GLU A 22 -15.89 -3.26 11.10
C GLU A 22 -14.86 -3.38 10.00
N ASN A 23 -14.85 -4.53 9.33
CA ASN A 23 -14.09 -4.72 8.12
C ASN A 23 -14.74 -3.78 7.09
N VAL A 24 -14.45 -2.49 7.22
CA VAL A 24 -14.76 -1.49 6.22
C VAL A 24 -14.04 -2.04 5.00
N PRO A 25 -14.75 -2.33 3.90
CA PRO A 25 -14.09 -2.50 2.63
C PRO A 25 -13.43 -1.15 2.38
N VAL A 26 -12.15 -1.03 2.76
CA VAL A 26 -11.33 0.12 2.43
C VAL A 26 -11.42 0.15 0.92
N GLN A 27 -12.22 1.07 0.39
CA GLN A 27 -12.37 1.26 -1.04
C GLN A 27 -10.96 1.33 -1.59
N ASP A 28 -10.64 0.27 -2.34
CA ASP A 28 -9.37 0.07 -3.00
C ASP A 28 -9.12 1.36 -3.78
N THR A 29 -8.01 2.02 -3.47
CA THR A 29 -7.50 3.25 -4.12
C THR A 29 -8.35 3.72 -5.30
N THR A 30 -9.18 4.75 -5.10
CA THR A 30 -10.11 5.27 -6.14
C THR A 30 -9.39 5.74 -7.42
N ILE A 31 -8.06 5.85 -7.36
CA ILE A 31 -7.21 6.29 -8.45
C ILE A 31 -6.56 5.05 -9.07
N CYS A 32 -6.91 4.77 -10.33
CA CYS A 32 -6.24 3.76 -11.16
C CYS A 32 -4.98 4.36 -11.79
N LEU A 33 -3.83 3.68 -11.71
CA LEU A 33 -2.58 4.13 -12.34
C LEU A 33 -2.73 4.14 -13.86
N THR A 34 -2.46 5.30 -14.43
CA THR A 34 -2.26 5.54 -15.85
C THR A 34 -0.84 6.03 -16.08
N LYS A 35 -0.45 6.19 -17.35
CA LYS A 35 0.89 6.69 -17.71
C LYS A 35 1.18 8.11 -17.22
N GLU A 36 0.15 8.85 -16.79
CA GLU A 36 0.24 10.29 -16.51
C GLU A 36 0.01 10.66 -15.04
N ASN A 37 -0.58 9.78 -14.23
CA ASN A 37 -1.04 10.11 -12.88
C ASN A 37 -0.24 9.44 -11.76
N TYR A 38 1.02 9.09 -12.01
CA TYR A 38 1.85 8.38 -11.03
C TYR A 38 1.96 9.11 -9.69
N LEU A 39 2.12 10.44 -9.66
CA LEU A 39 2.27 11.19 -8.40
C LEU A 39 1.03 11.08 -7.49
N PRO A 40 -0.19 11.44 -7.94
CA PRO A 40 -1.38 11.26 -7.10
C PRO A 40 -1.70 9.79 -6.82
N TRP A 41 -1.46 8.88 -7.77
CA TRP A 41 -1.65 7.43 -7.55
C TRP A 41 -0.71 6.90 -6.45
N SER A 42 0.59 7.19 -6.54
CA SER A 42 1.59 6.69 -5.59
C SER A 42 1.34 7.23 -4.19
N ALA A 43 0.91 8.49 -4.04
CA ALA A 43 0.50 9.05 -2.75
C ALA A 43 -0.71 8.30 -2.16
N ALA A 44 -1.77 8.10 -2.94
CA ALA A 44 -2.97 7.39 -2.48
C ALA A 44 -2.68 5.92 -2.13
N MET A 45 -1.89 5.24 -2.96
CA MET A 45 -1.48 3.86 -2.72
C MET A 45 -0.59 3.73 -1.48
N THR A 46 0.37 4.65 -1.31
CA THR A 46 1.21 4.71 -0.10
C THR A 46 0.35 4.87 1.15
N MET A 47 -0.64 5.76 1.13
CA MET A 47 -1.57 5.94 2.25
C MET A 47 -2.39 4.67 2.52
N GLY A 48 -2.93 4.03 1.48
CA GLY A 48 -3.71 2.80 1.63
C GLY A 48 -2.90 1.64 2.21
N ILE A 49 -1.67 1.44 1.75
CA ILE A 49 -0.76 0.41 2.26
C ILE A 49 -0.31 0.73 3.69
N ALA A 50 -0.05 2.02 3.99
CA ALA A 50 0.32 2.46 5.34
C ALA A 50 -0.81 2.27 6.34
N ALA A 51 -2.06 2.58 5.98
CA ALA A 51 -3.24 2.36 6.81
C ALA A 51 -3.43 0.87 7.17
N ARG A 52 -2.97 -0.04 6.30
CA ARG A 52 -2.99 -1.50 6.52
C ARG A 52 -1.71 -2.04 7.20
N GLY A 53 -0.78 -1.17 7.58
CA GLY A 53 0.45 -1.55 8.30
C GLY A 53 1.47 -2.34 7.47
N ARG A 54 1.43 -2.25 6.13
CA ARG A 54 2.30 -3.03 5.22
C ARG A 54 3.31 -2.17 4.44
N ILE A 55 3.52 -0.92 4.85
CA ILE A 55 4.39 0.03 4.12
C ILE A 55 5.86 -0.42 4.02
N ALA A 56 6.31 -1.27 4.94
CA ALA A 56 7.68 -1.79 4.94
C ALA A 56 8.02 -2.63 3.70
N TYR A 57 7.02 -3.22 3.03
CA TYR A 57 7.17 -4.02 1.82
C TYR A 57 7.52 -3.15 0.60
N ILE A 58 6.81 -2.04 0.40
CA ILE A 58 7.11 -1.14 -0.72
C ILE A 58 8.35 -0.28 -0.49
N ASN A 59 8.71 -0.01 0.78
CA ASN A 59 9.91 0.77 1.12
C ASN A 59 11.19 -0.08 1.17
N GLY A 60 11.10 -1.40 1.02
CA GLY A 60 12.25 -2.31 1.11
C GLY A 60 12.83 -2.47 2.53
N ARG A 61 12.11 -2.00 3.56
CA ARG A 61 12.51 -2.20 4.96
C ARG A 61 12.33 -3.65 5.42
N LYS A 62 11.47 -4.41 4.73
CA LYS A 62 11.23 -5.83 4.98
C LYS A 62 11.68 -6.65 3.75
N PRO A 63 13.00 -6.87 3.57
CA PRO A 63 13.52 -7.65 2.45
C PRO A 63 13.07 -9.11 2.55
N GLU A 64 13.20 -9.83 1.43
CA GLU A 64 12.95 -11.27 1.39
C GLU A 64 13.83 -11.99 2.43
N PRO A 65 13.21 -12.71 3.40
CA PRO A 65 13.96 -13.46 4.39
C PRO A 65 14.58 -14.72 3.76
N ALA A 66 15.56 -15.30 4.43
CA ALA A 66 16.02 -16.65 4.09
C ALA A 66 14.82 -17.63 4.14
N GLU A 67 14.84 -18.68 3.30
CA GLU A 67 13.82 -19.73 3.22
C GLU A 67 13.79 -20.64 4.47
N THR A 68 13.64 -20.03 5.64
CA THR A 68 13.37 -20.71 6.89
C THR A 68 11.86 -20.81 7.01
N ARG A 69 11.35 -22.05 7.08
CA ARG A 69 9.92 -22.34 7.22
C ARG A 69 9.26 -21.48 8.31
N GLY A 70 8.09 -20.90 8.03
CA GLY A 70 7.34 -20.03 8.93
C GLY A 70 7.57 -18.53 8.73
N VAL A 71 8.82 -18.06 8.76
CA VAL A 71 9.15 -16.64 8.54
C VAL A 71 8.95 -16.27 7.08
N TRP A 72 9.43 -17.13 6.17
CA TRP A 72 9.25 -16.92 4.73
C TRP A 72 7.78 -17.01 4.32
N ASP A 73 7.02 -17.98 4.84
CA ASP A 73 5.59 -18.14 4.49
C ASP A 73 4.76 -16.90 4.87
N THR A 74 5.02 -16.36 6.07
CA THR A 74 4.36 -15.12 6.55
C THR A 74 4.76 -13.94 5.68
N TRP A 75 6.04 -13.81 5.36
CA TRP A 75 6.54 -12.74 4.51
C TRP A 75 5.93 -12.82 3.10
N PHE A 76 5.90 -14.01 2.52
CA PHE A 76 5.37 -14.28 1.18
C PHE A 76 3.88 -13.93 1.12
N LEU A 77 3.09 -14.34 2.12
CA LEU A 77 1.67 -13.98 2.17
C LEU A 77 1.46 -12.47 2.21
N GLU A 78 2.18 -11.77 3.08
CA GLU A 78 2.06 -10.32 3.23
C GLU A 78 2.56 -9.56 1.98
N ASP A 79 3.64 -10.01 1.33
CA ASP A 79 4.12 -9.42 0.07
C ASP A 79 3.10 -9.62 -1.06
N ASN A 80 2.50 -10.82 -1.17
CA ASN A 80 1.46 -11.10 -2.16
C ASN A 80 0.18 -10.27 -1.96
N GLN A 81 -0.17 -9.95 -0.72
CA GLN A 81 -1.28 -9.02 -0.43
C GLN A 81 -1.00 -7.63 -1.00
N VAL A 82 0.20 -7.11 -0.77
CA VAL A 82 0.62 -5.80 -1.31
C VAL A 82 0.69 -5.85 -2.84
N ASN A 83 1.22 -6.92 -3.42
CA ASN A 83 1.19 -7.14 -4.88
C ASN A 83 -0.23 -7.08 -5.43
N THR A 84 -1.19 -7.73 -4.76
CA THR A 84 -2.59 -7.73 -5.20
C THR A 84 -3.18 -6.33 -5.17
N TRP A 85 -2.92 -5.53 -4.13
CA TRP A 85 -3.41 -4.15 -4.05
C TRP A 85 -2.79 -3.26 -5.14
N ILE A 86 -1.49 -3.40 -5.37
CA ILE A 86 -0.81 -2.68 -6.44
C ILE A 86 -1.40 -3.10 -7.80
N PHE A 87 -1.50 -4.39 -8.08
CA PHE A 87 -2.02 -4.94 -9.34
C PHE A 87 -3.46 -4.48 -9.64
N ASN A 88 -4.35 -4.53 -8.64
CA ASN A 88 -5.74 -4.11 -8.77
C ASN A 88 -5.90 -2.60 -9.02
N SER A 89 -4.92 -1.81 -8.59
CA SER A 89 -4.93 -0.35 -8.77
C SER A 89 -4.31 0.13 -10.09
N ILE A 90 -3.91 -0.78 -10.97
CA ILE A 90 -3.18 -0.46 -12.20
C ILE A 90 -4.05 -0.71 -13.43
N SER A 91 -3.97 0.16 -14.43
CA SER A 91 -4.70 -0.02 -15.69
C SER A 91 -4.23 -1.25 -16.46
N ALA A 92 -5.15 -1.87 -17.22
CA ALA A 92 -4.86 -3.07 -18.01
C ALA A 92 -3.64 -2.91 -18.95
N ASP A 93 -3.38 -1.69 -19.43
CA ASP A 93 -2.23 -1.38 -20.29
C ASP A 93 -0.87 -1.54 -19.58
N ILE A 94 -0.85 -1.46 -18.25
CA ILE A 94 0.36 -1.47 -17.43
C ILE A 94 0.52 -2.82 -16.69
N GLN A 95 -0.58 -3.56 -16.49
CA GLN A 95 -0.58 -4.89 -15.84
C GLN A 95 0.45 -5.90 -16.38
N PRO A 96 0.75 -5.97 -17.70
CA PRO A 96 1.79 -6.86 -18.21
C PRO A 96 3.20 -6.59 -17.66
N LEU A 97 3.48 -5.36 -17.22
CA LEU A 97 4.76 -4.98 -16.62
C LEU A 97 4.87 -5.47 -15.17
N SER A 98 3.75 -5.47 -14.44
CA SER A 98 3.69 -5.96 -13.06
C SER A 98 3.82 -7.49 -12.95
N LEU A 99 3.25 -8.25 -13.88
CA LEU A 99 3.29 -9.72 -13.85
C LEU A 99 4.72 -10.32 -13.90
N ARG A 100 5.71 -9.53 -14.33
CA ARG A 100 7.11 -9.96 -14.46
C ARG A 100 7.91 -9.80 -13.17
N LYS A 101 7.30 -9.31 -12.09
CA LYS A 101 7.98 -8.99 -10.83
C LYS A 101 7.68 -10.01 -9.76
N LYS A 102 8.71 -10.37 -8.98
CA LYS A 102 8.62 -11.39 -7.93
C LYS A 102 8.16 -10.82 -6.60
N THR A 103 8.45 -9.54 -6.33
CA THR A 103 8.15 -8.88 -5.06
C THR A 103 7.36 -7.59 -5.26
N ALA A 104 6.60 -7.19 -4.23
CA ALA A 104 5.89 -5.91 -4.25
C ALA A 104 6.84 -4.72 -4.39
N ARG A 105 8.04 -4.83 -3.82
CA ARG A 105 9.10 -3.82 -3.98
C ARG A 105 9.53 -3.68 -5.43
N ASP A 106 9.78 -4.78 -6.12
CA ASP A 106 10.22 -4.74 -7.52
C ASP A 106 9.14 -4.16 -8.43
N MET A 107 7.88 -4.50 -8.17
CA MET A 107 6.73 -3.92 -8.87
C MET A 107 6.67 -2.42 -8.65
N TRP A 108 6.76 -1.96 -7.40
CA TRP A 108 6.76 -0.55 -7.03
C TRP A 108 7.88 0.24 -7.74
N VAL A 109 9.11 -0.25 -7.69
CA VAL A 109 10.29 0.42 -8.26
C VAL A 109 10.18 0.56 -9.78
N ILE A 110 9.62 -0.43 -10.48
CA ILE A 110 9.43 -0.31 -11.93
C ILE A 110 8.38 0.72 -12.29
N LEU A 111 7.26 0.75 -11.57
CA LEU A 111 6.22 1.76 -11.79
C LEU A 111 6.76 3.17 -11.52
N GLU A 112 7.57 3.32 -10.47
CA GLU A 112 8.28 4.57 -10.15
C GLU A 112 9.24 5.00 -11.25
N ASN A 113 10.05 4.07 -11.76
CA ASN A 113 11.01 4.36 -12.81
C ASN A 113 10.35 4.71 -14.15
N MET A 114 9.27 4.02 -14.51
CA MET A 114 8.58 4.21 -15.78
C MET A 114 7.69 5.46 -15.78
N TYR A 115 6.94 5.70 -14.69
CA TYR A 115 5.89 6.72 -14.66
C TYR A 115 6.14 7.85 -13.66
N GLY A 116 7.04 7.67 -12.69
CA GLY A 116 7.44 8.71 -11.74
C GLY A 116 8.37 9.77 -12.34
N GLN A 117 9.00 9.48 -13.48
CA GLN A 117 9.96 10.36 -14.14
C GLN A 117 9.30 11.33 -15.13
N LYS A 118 8.36 12.17 -14.67
CA LYS A 118 7.87 13.31 -15.49
C LYS A 118 8.92 14.42 -15.70
N LYS A 119 10.15 14.30 -15.17
CA LYS A 119 11.16 15.38 -15.20
C LYS A 119 12.54 15.02 -15.76
N LYS A 120 12.88 13.79 -16.15
CA LYS A 120 14.22 13.55 -16.71
C LYS A 120 14.35 13.96 -18.18
N ALA A 121 13.34 13.69 -19.01
CA ALA A 121 13.41 13.98 -20.45
C ALA A 121 13.29 15.47 -20.78
N ILE A 122 12.31 16.18 -20.21
CA ILE A 122 12.09 17.61 -20.50
C ILE A 122 13.31 18.45 -20.10
N TRP A 123 13.99 18.11 -19.00
CA TRP A 123 15.19 18.81 -18.57
C TRP A 123 16.38 18.54 -19.50
N THR A 124 16.59 17.30 -19.99
CA THR A 124 17.65 17.03 -20.96
C THR A 124 17.40 17.70 -22.30
N TYR A 125 16.15 17.77 -22.75
CA TYR A 125 15.80 18.45 -24.00
C TYR A 125 15.93 19.97 -23.89
N GLN A 126 15.46 20.58 -22.79
CA GLN A 126 15.59 22.02 -22.58
C GLN A 126 17.07 22.43 -22.41
N GLN A 127 17.84 21.66 -21.63
CA GLN A 127 19.28 21.89 -21.46
C GLN A 127 20.05 21.74 -22.77
N MET A 128 19.76 20.71 -23.57
CA MET A 128 20.40 20.57 -24.89
C MET A 128 19.99 21.70 -25.82
N LYS A 129 18.70 22.07 -25.86
CA LYS A 129 18.20 23.17 -26.69
C LYS A 129 18.91 24.49 -26.37
N ASP A 130 19.04 24.84 -25.09
CA ASP A 130 19.71 26.06 -24.66
C ASP A 130 21.21 26.03 -25.03
N VAL A 131 21.86 24.86 -25.01
CA VAL A 131 23.27 24.69 -25.46
C VAL A 131 23.43 24.83 -26.99
N TYR A 132 22.44 24.37 -27.76
CA TYR A 132 22.46 24.51 -29.23
C TYR A 132 22.09 25.92 -29.70
N GLU A 133 21.24 26.65 -28.97
CA GLU A 133 20.86 28.04 -29.29
C GLU A 133 21.92 29.08 -28.87
N LEU A 134 22.93 28.69 -28.09
CA LEU A 134 24.06 29.53 -27.66
C LEU A 134 25.31 29.43 -28.56
N ARG A 135 25.21 28.78 -29.72
CA ARG A 135 26.33 28.60 -30.68
C ARG A 135 25.97 29.16 -32.05
#